data_AF-A0A9D5KWP5-F1
#
_entry.id   AF-A0A9D5KWP5-F1
#
_cell.length_a   1.000
_cell.length_b   1.000
_cell.length_c   1.000
_cell.angle_alpha   90.00
_cell.angle_beta   90.00
_cell.angle_gamma   90.00
#
_symmetry.space_group_name_H-M   'P 1'
#
loop_
_entity.id
_entity.type
_entity.pdbx_description
1 polymer ?
#
loop_
_entity_poly.entity_id
_entity_poly.type
_entity_poly.pdbx_seq_one_letter_code
_entity_poly.pdbx_strand_id
1 'polypeptide(L)'
;MNNAKIISVNPGIKTLGELNINEINLSRLSRTISNPGQSSSHVKDILNFVFGLNSKVNTQFSNKMLSIRILGGLLMTGLGMSAYLGSSLTAMPQMLALTTGIFGISLLSGCLTRVVSLLTAAVGAFFIYQSIGAGVLDMSALLVAITAVFSVILGPGHYSVDMFLRRSLHRIYRHANRYDPERNASKLNFEYNAFASVDDRLR
;
A
#
# COMPACT_ATOMS: atom_id res chain seq x y z
N MET A 1 21.55 55.21 -52.72
CA MET A 1 21.24 53.80 -53.08
C MET A 1 21.56 52.94 -51.87
N ASN A 2 20.56 52.22 -51.36
CA ASN A 2 20.59 51.55 -50.05
C ASN A 2 21.07 50.10 -50.23
N ASN A 3 22.26 49.77 -49.74
CA ASN A 3 22.81 48.41 -49.83
C ASN A 3 22.07 47.49 -48.84
N ALA A 4 21.35 46.50 -49.36
CA ALA A 4 20.70 45.49 -48.55
C ALA A 4 21.75 44.65 -47.80
N LYS A 5 21.77 44.77 -46.47
CA LYS A 5 22.61 43.95 -45.59
C LYS A 5 21.97 42.57 -45.45
N ILE A 6 22.41 41.62 -46.29
CA ILE A 6 22.00 40.22 -46.20
C ILE A 6 22.65 39.62 -44.95
N ILE A 7 21.84 39.37 -43.92
CA ILE A 7 22.24 38.62 -42.74
C ILE A 7 22.11 37.15 -43.10
N SER A 8 23.23 36.48 -43.41
CA SER A 8 23.26 35.02 -43.56
C SER A 8 23.02 34.38 -42.20
N VAL A 9 21.77 34.03 -41.90
CA VAL A 9 21.45 33.21 -40.74
C VAL A 9 21.76 31.77 -41.10
N ASN A 10 22.82 31.22 -40.54
CA ASN A 10 23.20 29.82 -40.71
C ASN A 10 22.20 28.93 -39.92
N PRO A 11 21.33 28.15 -40.60
CA PRO A 11 20.24 27.42 -39.94
C PRO A 11 20.74 26.25 -39.08
N GLY A 12 22.00 25.84 -39.21
CA GLY A 12 22.58 24.72 -38.43
C GLY A 12 23.00 25.07 -37.01
N ILE A 13 23.14 26.36 -36.67
CA ILE A 13 23.69 26.78 -35.35
C ILE A 13 22.58 27.06 -34.32
N LYS A 14 21.39 27.48 -34.76
CA LYS A 14 20.27 27.78 -33.85
C LYS A 14 19.32 26.61 -33.60
N THR A 15 19.26 25.64 -34.52
CA THR A 15 18.31 24.52 -34.46
C THR A 15 18.75 23.41 -33.49
N LEU A 16 20.05 23.26 -33.19
CA LEU A 16 20.55 22.24 -32.26
C LEU A 16 20.09 22.46 -30.81
N GLY A 17 19.96 23.72 -30.38
CA GLY A 17 19.46 24.05 -29.04
C GLY A 17 17.97 23.72 -28.88
N GLU A 18 17.16 23.99 -29.90
CA GLU A 18 15.71 23.69 -29.90
C GLU A 18 15.44 22.19 -30.07
N LEU A 19 16.26 21.48 -30.85
CA LEU A 19 16.21 20.01 -30.97
C LEU A 19 16.50 19.31 -29.64
N ASN A 20 17.50 19.78 -28.88
CA ASN A 20 17.85 19.16 -27.59
C ASN A 20 16.79 19.42 -26.51
N ILE A 21 16.16 20.60 -26.50
CA ILE A 21 15.02 20.89 -25.60
C ILE A 21 13.84 19.98 -25.94
N ASN A 22 13.58 19.79 -27.23
CA ASN A 22 12.54 18.87 -27.69
C ASN A 22 12.88 17.41 -27.36
N GLU A 23 14.13 16.95 -27.45
CA GLU A 23 14.55 15.61 -27.02
C GLU A 23 14.41 15.40 -25.50
N ILE A 24 14.74 16.39 -24.68
CA ILE A 24 14.54 16.32 -23.23
C ILE A 24 13.04 16.27 -22.89
N ASN A 25 12.23 17.04 -23.60
CA ASN A 25 10.78 17.04 -23.42
C ASN A 25 10.12 15.76 -23.97
N LEU A 26 10.57 15.27 -25.12
CA LEU A 26 10.15 14.02 -25.75
C LEU A 26 10.59 12.80 -24.97
N SER A 27 11.77 12.81 -24.33
CA SER A 27 12.20 11.73 -23.43
C SER A 27 11.44 11.73 -22.11
N ARG A 28 11.00 12.91 -21.61
CA ARG A 28 10.05 13.00 -20.49
C ARG A 28 8.67 12.51 -20.89
N LEU A 29 8.15 12.92 -22.05
CA LEU A 29 6.88 12.45 -22.60
C LEU A 29 6.93 10.95 -22.91
N SER A 30 8.02 10.43 -23.49
CA SER A 30 8.18 9.01 -23.78
C SER A 30 8.32 8.19 -22.50
N ARG A 31 8.96 8.69 -21.42
CA ARG A 31 8.91 8.05 -20.10
C ARG A 31 7.52 8.06 -19.46
N THR A 32 6.69 9.06 -19.80
CA THR A 32 5.32 9.17 -19.28
C THR A 32 4.37 8.26 -20.05
N ILE A 33 4.61 8.06 -21.35
CA ILE A 33 3.82 7.21 -22.26
C ILE A 33 4.30 5.74 -22.19
N SER A 34 5.60 5.49 -21.96
CA SER A 34 6.21 4.15 -21.76
C SER A 34 6.03 3.57 -20.35
N ASN A 35 5.09 4.10 -19.56
CA ASN A 35 4.45 3.31 -18.52
C ASN A 35 3.14 2.71 -19.07
N PRO A 36 3.13 1.86 -20.13
CA PRO A 36 1.96 1.05 -20.38
C PRO A 36 1.85 0.12 -19.17
N GLY A 37 0.73 0.26 -18.46
CA GLY A 37 0.34 -0.46 -17.26
C GLY A 37 1.45 -1.28 -16.62
N GLN A 38 2.07 -0.77 -15.55
CA GLN A 38 2.72 -1.66 -14.58
C GLN A 38 1.66 -2.67 -14.16
N SER A 39 1.67 -3.84 -14.80
CA SER A 39 0.99 -5.05 -14.37
C SER A 39 1.18 -5.07 -12.87
N SER A 40 0.08 -4.86 -12.12
CA SER A 40 0.08 -5.03 -10.68
C SER A 40 0.67 -6.42 -10.45
N SER A 41 1.91 -6.50 -9.96
CA SER A 41 2.47 -7.81 -9.67
C SER A 41 1.54 -8.42 -8.61
N HIS A 42 1.22 -9.70 -8.71
CA HIS A 42 0.41 -10.38 -7.68
C HIS A 42 0.94 -10.11 -6.26
N VAL A 43 2.25 -9.88 -6.13
CA VAL A 43 2.93 -9.42 -4.91
C VAL A 43 2.36 -8.10 -4.36
N LYS A 44 2.07 -7.11 -5.21
CA LYS A 44 1.46 -5.83 -4.80
C LYS A 44 0.06 -6.04 -4.24
N ASP A 45 -0.73 -6.92 -4.84
CA ASP A 45 -2.09 -7.23 -4.38
C ASP A 45 -2.08 -8.02 -3.07
N ILE A 46 -1.15 -8.98 -2.92
CA ILE A 46 -0.91 -9.69 -1.66
C ILE A 46 -0.47 -8.72 -0.56
N LEU A 47 0.47 -7.81 -0.85
CA LEU A 47 0.91 -6.80 0.13
C LEU A 47 -0.22 -5.83 0.47
N ASN A 48 -1.05 -5.43 -0.50
CA ASN A 48 -2.22 -4.60 -0.24
C ASN A 48 -3.28 -5.35 0.59
N PHE A 49 -3.42 -6.66 0.39
CA PHE A 49 -4.30 -7.50 1.17
C PHE A 49 -3.78 -7.66 2.60
N VAL A 50 -2.54 -8.10 2.79
CA VAL A 50 -1.93 -8.31 4.12
C VAL A 50 -1.90 -7.00 4.92
N PHE A 51 -1.55 -5.89 4.28
CA PHE A 51 -1.42 -4.61 4.97
C PHE A 51 -2.68 -3.75 4.92
N GLY A 52 -3.73 -4.06 4.16
CA GLY A 52 -4.98 -3.27 4.21
C GLY A 52 -4.88 -1.82 3.74
N LEU A 53 -3.91 -1.51 2.88
CA LEU A 53 -3.58 -0.12 2.55
C LEU A 53 -4.32 0.34 1.29
N ASN A 54 -5.41 1.09 1.49
CA ASN A 54 -6.06 1.80 0.40
C ASN A 54 -5.21 3.02 -0.01
N SER A 55 -4.82 3.15 -1.28
CA SER A 55 -3.81 4.14 -1.71
C SER A 55 -4.31 5.60 -1.71
N LYS A 56 -5.56 5.85 -1.30
CA LYS A 56 -6.26 7.14 -1.41
C LYS A 56 -6.66 7.76 -0.07
N VAL A 57 -6.01 7.40 1.03
CA VAL A 57 -6.35 8.00 2.34
C VAL A 57 -5.71 9.39 2.46
N ASN A 58 -6.53 10.42 2.70
CA ASN A 58 -6.10 11.80 2.90
C ASN A 58 -5.28 11.93 4.22
N THR A 59 -4.23 12.75 4.24
CA THR A 59 -3.33 12.94 5.40
C THR A 59 -4.08 13.41 6.64
N GLN A 60 -5.08 14.29 6.48
CA GLN A 60 -5.92 14.76 7.58
C GLN A 60 -6.76 13.64 8.23
N PHE A 61 -7.23 12.67 7.44
CA PHE A 61 -7.96 11.52 7.95
C PHE A 61 -7.03 10.55 8.70
N SER A 62 -5.76 10.50 8.29
CA SER A 62 -4.77 9.62 8.91
C SER A 62 -4.42 9.98 10.35
N ASN A 63 -4.39 11.27 10.71
CA ASN A 63 -4.17 11.69 12.10
C ASN A 63 -5.35 11.29 13.02
N LYS A 64 -6.58 11.48 12.54
CA LYS A 64 -7.79 11.07 13.26
C LYS A 64 -7.86 9.54 13.43
N MET A 65 -7.42 8.81 12.42
CA MET A 65 -7.33 7.35 12.49
C MET A 65 -6.27 6.88 13.50
N LEU A 66 -5.15 7.59 13.61
CA LEU A 66 -4.12 7.31 14.62
C LEU A 66 -4.65 7.54 16.03
N SER A 67 -5.40 8.62 16.28
CA SER A 67 -5.99 8.84 17.62
C SER A 67 -7.01 7.76 17.98
N ILE A 68 -7.87 7.35 17.04
CA ILE A 68 -8.81 6.25 17.23
C ILE A 68 -8.06 4.94 17.54
N ARG A 69 -6.92 4.69 16.88
CA ARG A 69 -6.09 3.51 17.16
C ARG A 69 -5.45 3.52 18.53
N ILE A 70 -4.90 4.64 18.95
CA ILE A 70 -4.27 4.74 20.27
C ILE A 70 -5.33 4.52 21.35
N LEU A 71 -6.47 5.21 21.23
CA LEU A 71 -7.53 5.12 22.22
C LEU A 71 -8.20 3.75 22.21
N GLY A 72 -8.56 3.22 21.03
CA GLY A 72 -9.13 1.88 20.88
C GLY A 72 -8.16 0.77 21.26
N GLY A 73 -6.88 0.92 20.91
CA GLY A 73 -5.83 -0.03 21.26
C GLY A 73 -5.55 -0.08 22.76
N LEU A 74 -5.52 1.07 23.45
CA LEU A 74 -5.41 1.13 24.91
C LEU A 74 -6.61 0.46 25.58
N LEU A 75 -7.83 0.75 25.11
CA LEU A 75 -9.04 0.14 25.66
C LEU A 75 -9.06 -1.37 25.46
N MET A 76 -8.75 -1.86 24.26
CA MET A 76 -8.75 -3.31 23.97
C MET A 76 -7.63 -4.04 24.72
N THR A 77 -6.45 -3.42 24.84
CA THR A 77 -5.34 -3.99 25.64
C THR A 77 -5.73 -4.05 27.11
N GLY A 78 -6.31 -2.97 27.64
CA GLY A 78 -6.78 -2.91 29.02
C GLY A 78 -7.86 -3.95 29.31
N LEU A 79 -8.87 -4.06 28.43
CA LEU A 79 -9.93 -5.05 28.54
C LEU A 79 -9.39 -6.48 28.47
N GLY A 80 -8.55 -6.79 27.48
CA GLY A 80 -7.97 -8.12 27.33
C GLY A 80 -7.10 -8.52 28.52
N MET A 81 -6.22 -7.63 28.99
CA MET A 81 -5.33 -7.93 30.12
C MET A 81 -6.05 -8.01 31.46
N SER A 82 -7.03 -7.13 31.69
CA SER A 82 -7.84 -7.18 32.91
C SER A 82 -8.71 -8.44 32.98
N ALA A 83 -9.31 -8.85 31.87
CA ALA A 83 -10.04 -10.10 31.78
C ALA A 83 -9.12 -11.33 31.94
N TYR A 84 -7.94 -11.30 31.34
CA TYR A 84 -6.98 -12.42 31.43
C TYR A 84 -6.43 -12.62 32.85
N LEU A 85 -6.17 -11.53 33.57
CA LEU A 85 -5.71 -11.55 34.97
C LEU A 85 -6.81 -11.89 35.99
N GLY A 86 -8.04 -12.15 35.53
CA GLY A 86 -9.15 -12.55 36.40
C GLY A 86 -9.73 -11.41 37.23
N SER A 87 -9.56 -10.16 36.81
CA SER A 87 -10.24 -9.04 37.46
C SER A 87 -11.76 -9.16 37.31
N SER A 88 -12.50 -8.77 38.34
CA SER A 88 -13.96 -8.88 38.41
C SER A 88 -14.73 -7.95 37.44
N LEU A 89 -14.02 -7.12 36.66
CA LEU A 89 -14.65 -6.16 35.74
C LEU A 89 -15.31 -6.82 34.54
N THR A 90 -14.81 -7.97 34.07
CA THR A 90 -15.33 -8.62 32.86
C THR A 90 -15.17 -10.13 32.93
N ALA A 91 -16.29 -10.86 32.96
CA ALA A 91 -16.32 -12.30 32.81
C ALA A 91 -16.20 -12.64 31.32
N MET A 92 -14.97 -12.85 30.85
CA MET A 92 -14.68 -13.11 29.44
C MET A 92 -13.83 -14.38 29.34
N PRO A 93 -14.09 -15.28 28.37
CA PRO A 93 -13.29 -16.48 28.20
C PRO A 93 -11.80 -16.16 28.02
N GLN A 94 -10.91 -16.91 28.67
CA GLN A 94 -9.46 -16.64 28.67
C GLN A 94 -8.87 -16.53 27.26
N MET A 95 -9.30 -17.40 26.34
CA MET A 95 -8.83 -17.37 24.95
C MET A 95 -9.26 -16.07 24.25
N LEU A 96 -10.52 -15.65 24.44
CA LEU A 96 -11.02 -14.39 23.89
C LEU A 96 -10.26 -13.20 24.50
N ALA A 97 -10.07 -13.18 25.82
CA ALA A 97 -9.34 -12.14 26.53
C ALA A 97 -7.90 -11.97 26.00
N LEU A 98 -7.18 -13.07 25.81
CA LEU A 98 -5.83 -13.08 25.25
C LEU A 98 -5.81 -12.51 23.83
N THR A 99 -6.74 -12.95 22.96
CA THR A 99 -6.81 -12.44 21.58
C THR A 99 -7.15 -10.95 21.53
N THR A 100 -8.04 -10.47 22.41
CA THR A 100 -8.37 -9.04 22.53
C THR A 100 -7.18 -8.21 23.01
N GLY A 101 -6.37 -8.73 23.94
CA GLY A 101 -5.14 -8.10 24.38
C GLY A 101 -4.11 -7.97 23.24
N ILE A 102 -3.87 -9.05 22.51
CA ILE A 102 -2.98 -9.06 21.34
C ILE A 102 -3.48 -8.08 20.26
N PHE A 103 -4.79 -8.05 20.03
CA PHE A 103 -5.41 -7.11 19.11
C PHE A 103 -5.19 -5.65 19.52
N GLY A 104 -5.36 -5.33 20.81
CA GLY A 104 -5.06 -4.01 21.35
C GLY A 104 -3.60 -3.60 21.13
N ILE A 105 -2.65 -4.48 21.43
CA ILE A 105 -1.20 -4.24 21.22
C ILE A 105 -0.88 -4.06 19.74
N SER A 106 -1.49 -4.86 18.87
CA SER A 106 -1.34 -4.74 17.42
C SER A 106 -1.87 -3.39 16.92
N LEU A 107 -3.03 -2.93 17.41
CA LEU A 107 -3.58 -1.61 17.10
C LEU A 107 -2.65 -0.46 17.54
N LEU A 108 -2.06 -0.57 18.74
CA LEU A 108 -1.13 0.43 19.28
C LEU A 108 0.16 0.51 18.48
N SER A 109 0.77 -0.65 18.20
CA SER A 109 2.01 -0.74 17.42
C SER A 109 1.79 -0.44 15.94
N GLY A 110 0.57 -0.63 15.43
CA GLY A 110 0.28 -0.52 14.00
C GLY A 110 0.95 -1.61 13.16
N CYS A 111 1.25 -2.76 13.77
CA CYS A 111 1.91 -3.90 13.14
C CYS A 111 0.95 -5.10 12.99
N LEU A 112 0.90 -5.68 11.78
CA LEU A 112 0.04 -6.80 11.38
C LEU A 112 -1.44 -6.60 11.72
N THR A 113 -1.88 -5.34 11.71
CA THR A 113 -3.18 -4.95 12.28
C THR A 113 -4.35 -5.60 11.58
N ARG A 114 -4.27 -5.80 10.26
CA ARG A 114 -5.31 -6.48 9.49
C ARG A 114 -5.36 -7.98 9.74
N VAL A 115 -4.21 -8.63 9.89
CA VAL A 115 -4.14 -10.08 10.16
C VAL A 115 -4.67 -10.38 11.56
N VAL A 116 -4.20 -9.62 12.55
CA VAL A 116 -4.62 -9.78 13.94
C VAL A 116 -6.11 -9.46 14.12
N SER A 117 -6.62 -8.41 13.47
CA SER A 117 -8.06 -8.10 13.52
C SER A 117 -8.93 -9.16 12.85
N LEU A 118 -8.51 -9.74 11.71
CA LEU A 118 -9.23 -10.86 11.10
C LEU A 118 -9.28 -12.09 12.02
N LEU A 119 -8.15 -12.44 12.64
CA LEU A 119 -8.09 -13.55 13.61
C LEU A 119 -8.99 -13.28 14.81
N THR A 120 -8.94 -12.08 15.36
CA THR A 120 -9.75 -11.69 16.52
C THR A 120 -11.24 -11.69 16.20
N ALA A 121 -11.62 -11.24 14.99
CA ALA A 121 -13.00 -11.33 14.51
C ALA A 121 -13.48 -12.78 14.36
N ALA A 122 -12.63 -13.68 13.84
CA ALA A 122 -12.96 -15.10 13.71
C ALA A 122 -13.14 -15.78 15.08
N VAL A 123 -12.25 -15.50 16.04
CA VAL A 123 -12.37 -16.00 17.42
C VAL A 123 -13.62 -15.45 18.09
N GLY A 124 -13.88 -14.14 17.96
CA GLY A 124 -15.12 -13.53 18.46
C GLY A 124 -16.38 -14.18 17.87
N ALA A 125 -16.40 -14.43 16.56
CA ALA A 125 -17.50 -15.12 15.88
C ALA A 125 -17.71 -16.55 16.39
N PHE A 126 -16.63 -17.27 16.67
CA PHE A 126 -16.71 -18.60 17.27
C PHE A 126 -17.37 -18.56 18.66
N PHE A 127 -16.99 -17.61 19.51
CA PHE A 127 -17.60 -17.46 20.84
C PHE A 127 -19.06 -17.00 20.75
N ILE A 128 -19.43 -16.13 19.80
CA ILE A 128 -20.81 -15.76 19.54
C ILE A 128 -21.63 -17.00 19.16
N TYR A 129 -21.14 -17.82 18.23
CA TYR A 129 -21.81 -19.05 17.81
C TYR A 129 -22.06 -20.01 18.99
N GLN A 130 -21.03 -20.22 19.83
CA GLN A 130 -21.17 -21.05 21.03
C GLN A 130 -22.17 -20.48 22.03
N SER A 131 -22.17 -19.16 22.23
CA SER A 131 -23.08 -18.47 23.14
C SER A 131 -24.55 -18.58 22.70
N ILE A 132 -24.82 -18.49 21.39
CA ILE A 132 -26.15 -18.72 20.81
C ILE A 132 -26.59 -20.16 21.05
N GLY A 133 -25.69 -21.13 20.87
CA GLY A 133 -25.97 -22.54 21.17
C GLY A 133 -26.29 -22.81 22.65
N ALA A 134 -25.74 -22.01 23.55
CA ALA A 134 -26.02 -22.05 24.99
C ALA A 134 -27.26 -21.23 25.41
N GLY A 135 -27.93 -20.54 24.47
CA GLY A 135 -29.14 -19.76 24.73
C GLY A 135 -28.91 -18.39 25.37
N VAL A 136 -27.65 -17.95 25.54
CA VAL A 136 -27.31 -16.64 26.11
C VAL A 136 -26.24 -16.00 25.24
N LEU A 137 -26.54 -14.85 24.63
CA LEU A 137 -25.59 -14.17 23.75
C LEU A 137 -24.49 -13.46 24.56
N ASP A 138 -23.23 -13.79 24.26
CA ASP A 138 -22.08 -13.14 24.87
C ASP A 138 -21.81 -11.78 24.20
N MET A 139 -22.24 -10.71 24.89
CA MET A 139 -22.09 -9.34 24.42
C MET A 139 -20.62 -8.90 24.32
N SER A 140 -19.73 -9.49 25.12
CA SER A 140 -18.30 -9.16 25.08
C SER A 140 -17.66 -9.68 23.79
N ALA A 141 -17.99 -10.91 23.40
CA ALA A 141 -17.57 -11.52 22.14
C ALA A 141 -18.11 -10.74 20.93
N LEU A 142 -19.38 -10.31 21.00
CA LEU A 142 -19.99 -9.48 19.96
C LEU A 142 -19.25 -8.16 19.76
N LEU A 143 -18.98 -7.44 20.86
CA LEU A 143 -18.33 -6.12 20.80
C LEU A 143 -16.89 -6.23 20.28
N VAL A 144 -16.15 -7.25 20.72
CA VAL A 144 -14.80 -7.54 20.22
C VAL A 144 -14.83 -7.88 18.72
N ALA A 145 -15.77 -8.73 18.28
CA ALA A 145 -15.89 -9.09 16.86
C ALA A 145 -16.21 -7.87 15.98
N ILE A 146 -17.16 -7.03 16.40
CA ILE A 146 -17.56 -5.82 15.68
C ILE A 146 -16.38 -4.84 15.57
N THR A 147 -15.70 -4.57 16.69
CA THR A 147 -14.55 -3.64 16.71
C THR A 147 -13.37 -4.15 15.88
N ALA A 148 -13.14 -5.46 15.87
CA ALA A 148 -12.14 -6.10 15.01
C ALA A 148 -12.50 -5.93 13.53
N VAL A 149 -13.75 -6.18 13.13
CA VAL A 149 -14.22 -5.99 11.74
C VAL A 149 -14.12 -4.52 11.32
N PHE A 150 -14.52 -3.58 12.16
CA PHE A 150 -14.34 -2.15 11.88
C PHE A 150 -12.87 -1.79 11.65
N SER A 151 -11.97 -2.39 12.43
CA SER A 151 -10.52 -2.17 12.28
C SER A 151 -9.96 -2.77 10.98
N VAL A 152 -10.53 -3.87 10.48
CA VAL A 152 -10.20 -4.43 9.15
C VAL A 152 -10.63 -3.47 8.04
N ILE A 153 -11.84 -2.91 8.14
CA ILE A 153 -12.43 -2.03 7.12
C ILE A 153 -11.70 -0.69 7.07
N LEU A 154 -11.45 -0.10 8.24
CA LEU A 154 -10.72 1.15 8.37
C LEU A 154 -9.26 0.96 7.89
N GLY A 155 -8.64 -0.17 8.20
CA GLY A 155 -7.26 -0.46 7.81
C GLY A 155 -6.23 0.34 8.62
N PRO A 156 -4.94 0.28 8.23
CA PRO A 156 -3.89 0.75 9.12
C PRO A 156 -3.59 2.25 9.19
N GLY A 157 -4.10 3.04 8.26
CA GLY A 157 -3.69 4.43 8.11
C GLY A 157 -2.21 4.59 7.70
N HIS A 158 -1.79 5.84 7.44
CA HIS A 158 -0.42 6.12 6.98
C HIS A 158 0.64 6.02 8.08
N TYR A 159 0.25 6.19 9.34
CA TYR A 159 1.15 6.17 10.51
C TYR A 159 1.20 4.80 11.18
N SER A 160 1.35 3.75 10.38
CA SER A 160 1.46 2.37 10.84
C SER A 160 2.83 1.79 10.51
N VAL A 161 3.32 0.90 11.37
CA VAL A 161 4.52 0.09 11.08
C VAL A 161 4.31 -0.73 9.81
N ASP A 162 3.08 -1.20 9.58
CA ASP A 162 2.65 -1.86 8.34
C ASP A 162 2.94 -1.04 7.07
N MET A 163 2.71 0.28 7.11
CA MET A 163 3.00 1.18 5.99
C MET A 163 4.51 1.39 5.79
N PHE A 164 5.28 1.46 6.88
CA PHE A 164 6.74 1.54 6.80
C PHE A 164 7.33 0.26 6.22
N LEU A 165 6.86 -0.90 6.70
CA LEU A 165 7.30 -2.22 6.22
C LEU A 165 7.00 -2.39 4.73
N ARG A 166 5.79 -2.01 4.28
CA ARG A 166 5.44 -2.02 2.86
C ARG A 166 6.36 -1.13 2.03
N ARG A 167 6.65 0.10 2.50
CA ARG A 167 7.57 1.01 1.78
C ARG A 167 8.96 0.41 1.67
N SER A 168 9.46 -0.21 2.73
CA SER A 168 10.76 -0.88 2.75
C SER A 168 10.79 -2.09 1.81
N LEU A 169 9.80 -2.97 1.87
CA LEU A 169 9.63 -4.12 0.95
C LEU A 169 9.54 -3.67 -0.51
N HIS A 170 8.76 -2.63 -0.78
CA HIS A 170 8.59 -2.14 -2.15
C HIS A 170 9.88 -1.50 -2.69
N ARG A 171 10.68 -0.85 -1.82
CA ARG A 171 12.02 -0.36 -2.18
C ARG A 171 12.95 -1.52 -2.50
N ILE A 172 13.01 -2.55 -1.65
CA ILE A 172 13.85 -3.74 -1.86
C ILE A 172 13.47 -4.43 -3.17
N TYR A 173 12.18 -4.67 -3.41
CA TYR A 173 11.70 -5.30 -4.65
C TYR A 173 12.05 -4.48 -5.90
N ARG A 174 11.92 -3.14 -5.84
CA ARG A 174 12.33 -2.27 -6.95
C ARG A 174 13.84 -2.31 -7.18
N HIS A 175 14.65 -2.38 -6.13
CA HIS A 175 16.09 -2.50 -6.26
C HIS A 175 16.49 -3.87 -6.84
N ALA A 176 15.87 -4.96 -6.39
CA ALA A 176 16.11 -6.30 -6.93
C ALA A 176 15.73 -6.41 -8.41
N ASN A 177 14.55 -5.92 -8.81
CA ASN A 177 14.13 -5.95 -10.22
C ASN A 177 14.94 -5.02 -11.14
N ARG A 178 15.65 -4.03 -10.61
CA ARG A 178 16.57 -3.19 -11.41
C ARG A 178 17.88 -3.90 -11.72
N TYR A 179 18.23 -4.90 -10.92
CA TYR A 179 19.49 -5.64 -11.01
C TYR A 179 19.39 -6.93 -11.83
N ASP A 180 18.26 -7.18 -12.49
CA ASP A 180 18.04 -8.36 -13.32
C ASP A 180 18.33 -8.02 -14.80
N PRO A 181 19.56 -8.23 -15.30
CA PRO A 181 19.96 -7.81 -16.65
C PRO A 181 19.20 -8.56 -17.75
N GLU A 182 18.79 -9.81 -17.54
CA GLU A 182 18.09 -10.62 -18.56
C GLU A 182 16.68 -10.08 -18.85
N ARG A 183 16.00 -9.55 -17.83
CA ARG A 183 14.66 -8.96 -17.98
C ARG A 183 14.69 -7.56 -18.62
N ASN A 184 15.80 -6.85 -18.48
CA ASN A 184 16.03 -5.59 -19.19
C ASN A 184 16.51 -5.82 -20.63
N ALA A 185 17.33 -6.85 -20.87
CA ALA A 185 17.77 -7.26 -22.21
C ALA A 185 16.58 -7.69 -23.09
N SER A 186 15.62 -8.44 -22.55
CA SER A 186 14.40 -8.83 -23.27
C SER A 186 13.48 -7.65 -23.61
N LYS A 187 13.47 -6.57 -22.82
CA LYS A 187 12.78 -5.32 -23.17
C LYS A 187 13.53 -4.52 -24.23
N LEU A 188 14.85 -4.50 -24.19
CA LEU A 188 15.70 -3.86 -25.22
C LEU A 188 15.60 -4.59 -26.57
N ASN A 189 15.38 -5.90 -26.58
CA ASN A 189 15.17 -6.68 -27.80
C ASN A 189 13.84 -6.34 -28.52
N PHE A 190 12.87 -5.73 -27.84
CA PHE A 190 11.63 -5.27 -28.48
C PHE A 190 11.77 -3.91 -29.19
N GLU A 191 12.81 -3.13 -28.88
CA GLU A 191 13.01 -1.80 -29.50
C GLU A 191 13.80 -1.85 -30.82
N TYR A 192 14.52 -2.93 -31.14
CA TYR A 192 15.27 -3.04 -32.40
C TYR A 192 14.39 -3.33 -33.63
N ASN A 193 13.30 -4.10 -33.47
CA ASN A 193 12.39 -4.41 -34.59
C ASN A 193 11.48 -3.26 -34.99
N ALA A 194 11.32 -2.24 -34.14
CA ALA A 194 10.54 -1.05 -34.48
C ALA A 194 11.23 -0.21 -35.57
N PHE A 195 12.58 -0.16 -35.56
CA PHE A 195 13.36 0.56 -36.57
C PHE A 195 13.53 -0.23 -37.87
N ALA A 196 13.57 -1.57 -37.82
CA ALA A 196 13.65 -2.40 -39.02
C ALA A 196 12.42 -2.22 -39.94
N SER A 197 11.23 -1.96 -39.37
CA SER A 197 10.00 -1.78 -40.15
C SER A 197 9.90 -0.45 -40.93
N VAL A 198 10.80 0.51 -40.66
CA VAL A 198 10.85 1.81 -41.34
C VAL A 198 11.75 1.75 -42.58
N ASP A 199 12.85 0.99 -42.52
CA ASP A 199 13.76 0.82 -43.66
C ASP A 199 13.16 -0.02 -44.80
N ASP A 200 12.29 -0.98 -44.49
CA ASP A 200 11.62 -1.79 -45.51
C ASP A 200 10.54 -1.03 -46.30
N ARG A 201 10.14 0.19 -45.88
CA ARG A 201 9.22 1.05 -46.63
C ARG A 201 9.91 2.04 -47.56
N LEU A 202 11.25 2.07 -47.53
CA LEU A 202 12.08 2.95 -48.36
C LEU A 202 12.78 2.20 -49.51
N ARG A 203 12.41 0.94 -49.74
CA ARG A 203 12.78 0.14 -50.92
C ARG A 203 11.56 -0.11 -51.78
#